data_AF-W1YFY3-F1
#
_entry.id   AF-W1YFY3-F1
#
_cell.length_a   1.000
_cell.length_b   1.000
_cell.length_c   1.000
_cell.angle_alpha   90.00
_cell.angle_beta   90.00
_cell.angle_gamma   90.00
#
_symmetry.space_group_name_H-M   'P 1'
#
loop_
_entity.id
_entity.type
_entity.pdbx_description
1 polymer ?
#
loop_
_entity_poly.entity_id
_entity_poly.type
_entity_poly.pdbx_seq_one_letter_code
_entity_poly.pdbx_strand_id
1 'polypeptide(L)'
;VNPRVSRSSALASKATGYPIAKVAAKIAVGMTLDQITNAVTGETKACFEPTLDYVVTKFPRWPFEKFNLADRTLGTQMKATGEVMAIDRSLEGSLLKAIRSLEIGLDHIELK
;
A
#
# COMPACT_ATOMS: atom_id res chain seq x y z
N VAL A 1 -5.96 -17.73 -0.63
CA VAL A 1 -6.86 -16.54 -0.54
C VAL A 1 -7.03 -16.16 0.92
N ASN A 2 -7.14 -14.87 1.25
CA ASN A 2 -7.39 -14.39 2.61
C ASN A 2 -8.80 -13.75 2.67
N PRO A 3 -9.80 -14.37 3.31
CA PRO A 3 -11.20 -13.91 3.29
C PRO A 3 -11.46 -12.76 4.29
N ARG A 4 -10.62 -11.74 4.25
CA ARG A 4 -10.69 -10.55 5.12
C ARG A 4 -9.88 -9.41 4.54
N VAL A 5 -10.03 -8.23 5.12
CA VAL A 5 -9.06 -7.15 4.90
C VAL A 5 -7.66 -7.57 5.34
N SER A 6 -6.66 -7.02 4.64
CA SER A 6 -5.24 -7.34 4.80
C SER A 6 -4.40 -6.08 4.71
N ARG A 7 -3.10 -6.22 4.99
CA ARG A 7 -2.11 -5.16 4.72
C ARG A 7 -2.16 -4.72 3.25
N SER A 8 -2.32 -5.68 2.34
CA SER A 8 -2.45 -5.40 0.90
C SER A 8 -3.75 -4.66 0.55
N SER A 9 -4.88 -4.92 1.22
CA SER A 9 -6.11 -4.15 0.96
C SER A 9 -6.01 -2.73 1.51
N ALA A 10 -5.30 -2.53 2.63
CA ALA A 10 -5.02 -1.18 3.14
C ALA A 10 -4.13 -0.40 2.16
N LEU A 11 -3.06 -1.02 1.66
CA LEU A 11 -2.20 -0.46 0.63
C LEU A 11 -2.98 -0.13 -0.64
N ALA A 12 -3.79 -1.06 -1.16
CA ALA A 12 -4.62 -0.84 -2.34
C ALA A 12 -5.62 0.29 -2.15
N SER A 13 -6.21 0.43 -0.95
CA SER A 13 -7.13 1.53 -0.65
C SER A 13 -6.44 2.89 -0.68
N LYS A 14 -5.19 2.96 -0.21
CA LYS A 14 -4.38 4.18 -0.30
C LYS A 14 -3.91 4.46 -1.72
N ALA A 15 -3.51 3.41 -2.45
CA ALA A 15 -3.04 3.51 -3.82
C ALA A 15 -4.11 3.97 -4.80
N THR A 16 -5.37 3.61 -4.58
CA THR A 16 -6.45 3.88 -5.52
C THR A 16 -7.41 4.98 -5.07
N GLY A 17 -7.34 5.39 -3.80
CA GLY A 17 -8.38 6.18 -3.15
C GLY A 17 -9.68 5.41 -2.86
N TYR A 18 -9.79 4.14 -3.28
CA TYR A 18 -10.98 3.32 -3.09
C TYR A 18 -11.03 2.74 -1.68
N PRO A 19 -12.01 3.08 -0.82
CA PRO A 19 -11.99 2.69 0.58
C PRO A 19 -12.52 1.26 0.79
N ILE A 20 -11.71 0.23 0.48
CA ILE A 20 -12.12 -1.19 0.45
C ILE A 20 -12.82 -1.62 1.75
N ALA A 21 -12.24 -1.31 2.91
CA ALA A 21 -12.83 -1.70 4.20
C ALA A 21 -14.20 -1.04 4.44
N LYS A 22 -14.38 0.22 4.02
CA LYS A 22 -15.64 0.96 4.18
C LYS A 22 -16.72 0.44 3.24
N VAL A 23 -16.36 0.10 2.00
CA VAL A 23 -17.26 -0.53 1.03
C VAL A 23 -17.63 -1.94 1.50
N ALA A 24 -16.65 -2.74 1.92
CA ALA A 24 -16.89 -4.09 2.43
C ALA A 24 -17.84 -4.13 3.64
N ALA A 25 -17.71 -3.17 4.56
CA ALA A 25 -18.63 -3.04 5.69
C ALA A 25 -20.09 -2.76 5.25
N LYS A 26 -20.29 -1.96 4.20
CA LYS A 26 -21.62 -1.70 3.63
C LYS A 26 -22.19 -2.92 2.92
N ILE A 27 -21.35 -3.67 2.20
CA ILE A 27 -21.74 -4.94 1.59
C ILE A 27 -22.18 -5.94 2.66
N ALA A 28 -21.47 -5.99 3.79
CA ALA A 28 -21.80 -6.89 4.90
C ALA A 28 -23.20 -6.64 5.50
N VAL A 29 -23.77 -5.44 5.33
CA VAL A 29 -25.15 -5.12 5.76
C VAL A 29 -26.17 -5.19 4.61
N GLY A 30 -25.81 -5.82 3.49
CA GLY A 30 -26.72 -6.12 2.39
C GLY A 30 -26.73 -5.12 1.23
N MET A 31 -25.85 -4.12 1.22
CA MET A 31 -25.74 -3.18 0.09
C MET A 31 -25.01 -3.82 -1.10
N THR A 32 -25.42 -3.48 -2.32
CA THR A 32 -24.68 -3.81 -3.55
C THR A 32 -23.74 -2.67 -3.96
N LEU A 33 -22.76 -2.95 -4.83
CA LEU A 33 -21.73 -1.97 -5.21
C LEU A 33 -22.30 -0.73 -5.92
N ASP A 34 -23.36 -0.90 -6.72
CA ASP A 34 -24.06 0.15 -7.45
C ASP A 34 -24.88 1.09 -6.52
N GLN A 35 -25.20 0.63 -5.30
CA GLN A 35 -25.89 1.43 -4.28
C GLN A 35 -24.92 2.32 -3.47
N ILE A 36 -23.62 2.00 -3.49
CA ILE A 36 -22.62 2.70 -2.69
C ILE A 36 -21.99 3.82 -3.53
N THR A 37 -22.15 5.07 -3.11
CA THR A 37 -21.49 6.22 -3.76
C THR A 37 -19.98 6.18 -3.56
N ASN A 38 -19.23 6.49 -4.61
CA ASN A 38 -17.78 6.62 -4.58
C ASN A 38 -17.39 7.81 -3.67
N ALA A 39 -16.57 7.53 -2.66
CA ALA A 39 -16.15 8.53 -1.68
C ALA A 39 -15.18 9.59 -2.24
N VAL A 40 -14.51 9.32 -3.37
CA VAL A 40 -13.52 10.23 -3.96
C VAL A 40 -14.20 11.21 -4.93
N THR A 41 -15.00 10.70 -5.88
CA THR A 41 -15.65 11.53 -6.90
C THR A 41 -16.98 12.11 -6.44
N GLY A 42 -17.68 11.47 -5.50
CA GLY A 42 -19.01 11.89 -5.03
C GLY A 42 -20.16 11.68 -6.03
N GLU A 43 -19.85 11.55 -7.32
CA GLU A 43 -20.83 11.44 -8.40
C GLU A 43 -21.00 10.01 -8.93
N THR A 44 -19.91 9.22 -8.91
CA THR A 44 -19.94 7.83 -9.41
C THR A 44 -20.27 6.82 -8.31
N LYS A 45 -20.53 5.57 -8.69
CA LYS A 45 -20.79 4.46 -7.76
C LYS A 45 -19.51 3.67 -7.45
N ALA A 46 -19.57 2.76 -6.48
CA ALA A 46 -18.46 1.90 -6.08
C ALA A 46 -18.27 0.68 -7.00
N CYS A 47 -19.17 0.46 -7.96
CA CYS A 47 -19.10 -0.61 -8.97
C CYS A 47 -18.21 -0.24 -10.17
N PHE A 48 -16.92 -0.05 -9.93
CA PHE A 48 -15.94 0.24 -10.99
C PHE A 48 -14.56 -0.25 -10.58
N GLU A 49 -13.66 -0.31 -11.56
CA GLU A 49 -12.24 -0.58 -11.33
C GLU A 49 -11.46 0.75 -11.38
N PRO A 50 -10.77 1.14 -10.29
CA PRO A 50 -9.96 2.35 -10.29
C PRO A 50 -8.85 2.29 -11.36
N THR A 51 -8.72 3.37 -12.13
CA THR A 51 -7.61 3.56 -13.08
C THR A 51 -6.65 4.60 -12.51
N LEU A 52 -5.35 4.33 -12.55
CA LEU A 52 -4.31 5.19 -11.99
C LEU A 52 -3.44 5.77 -13.10
N ASP A 53 -3.16 7.07 -13.02
CA ASP A 53 -2.23 7.77 -13.92
C ASP A 53 -0.88 8.06 -13.23
N TYR A 54 -0.56 7.25 -12.23
CA TYR A 54 0.67 7.31 -11.42
C TYR A 54 1.10 5.91 -10.96
N VAL A 55 2.35 5.82 -10.51
CA VAL A 55 2.97 4.63 -9.94
C VAL A 55 3.01 4.74 -8.42
N VAL A 56 2.57 3.67 -7.76
CA VAL A 56 2.67 3.52 -6.31
C VAL A 56 3.76 2.52 -5.97
N THR A 57 4.75 2.94 -5.19
CA THR A 57 5.80 2.06 -4.67
C THR A 57 5.62 1.84 -3.18
N LYS A 58 5.57 0.56 -2.78
CA LYS A 58 5.59 0.15 -1.37
C LYS A 58 6.94 -0.48 -1.05
N PHE A 59 7.62 0.02 -0.01
CA PHE A 59 8.91 -0.50 0.43
C PHE A 59 8.87 -0.91 1.92
N PRO A 60 9.30 -2.13 2.28
CA PRO A 60 9.30 -2.58 3.68
C PRO A 60 10.42 -1.95 4.52
N ARG A 61 10.19 -1.78 5.83
CA ARG A 61 11.19 -1.35 6.81
C ARG A 61 11.60 -2.51 7.72
N TRP A 62 12.90 -2.77 7.80
CA TRP A 62 13.48 -3.77 8.69
C TRP A 62 14.23 -3.13 9.86
N PRO A 63 14.09 -3.64 11.10
CA PRO A 63 14.79 -3.14 12.27
C PRO A 63 16.03 -3.98 12.61
N PHE A 64 16.85 -4.38 11.62
CA PHE A 64 17.97 -5.31 11.86
C PHE A 64 19.03 -4.79 12.83
N GLU A 65 19.14 -3.47 13.00
CA GLU A 65 20.00 -2.83 14.00
C GLU A 65 19.63 -3.21 15.45
N LYS A 66 18.36 -3.56 15.70
CA LYS A 66 17.89 -3.97 17.03
C LYS A 66 18.11 -5.47 17.30
N PHE A 67 18.45 -6.25 16.28
CA PHE A 67 18.52 -7.71 16.35
C PHE A 67 19.82 -8.22 15.69
N ASN A 68 20.95 -8.02 16.38
CA ASN A 68 22.28 -8.33 15.84
C ASN A 68 22.51 -9.81 15.51
N LEU A 69 21.85 -10.72 16.23
CA LEU A 69 21.95 -12.17 16.03
C LEU A 69 20.87 -12.74 15.09
N ALA A 70 19.93 -11.90 14.65
CA ALA A 70 18.86 -12.37 13.77
C ALA A 70 19.39 -12.58 12.35
N ASP A 71 18.96 -13.69 11.75
CA ASP A 71 19.20 -13.95 10.33
C ASP A 71 18.56 -12.85 9.46
N ARG A 72 19.37 -12.20 8.62
CA ARG A 72 18.97 -11.11 7.73
C ARG A 72 18.49 -11.59 6.36
N THR A 73 18.63 -12.89 6.06
CA THR A 73 18.21 -13.48 4.79
C THR A 73 16.70 -13.34 4.61
N LEU A 74 16.26 -12.78 3.49
CA LEU A 74 14.83 -12.64 3.21
C LEU A 74 14.26 -13.95 2.66
N GLY A 75 13.05 -14.29 3.09
CA GLY A 75 12.34 -15.49 2.66
C GLY A 75 10.83 -15.31 2.72
N THR A 76 10.08 -16.41 2.81
CA THR A 76 8.61 -16.39 2.88
C THR A 76 8.08 -15.85 4.20
N GLN A 77 8.85 -15.96 5.28
CA GLN A 77 8.51 -15.44 6.59
C GLN A 77 8.74 -13.92 6.65
N MET A 78 7.72 -13.18 7.11
CA MET A 78 7.81 -11.73 7.26
C MET A 78 8.79 -11.34 8.36
N LYS A 79 9.82 -10.57 8.00
CA LYS A 79 10.81 -9.97 8.94
C LYS A 79 10.70 -8.44 9.05
N ALA A 80 9.89 -7.80 8.20
CA ALA A 80 9.70 -6.35 8.22
C ALA A 80 8.75 -5.92 9.35
N THR A 81 9.03 -4.80 10.02
CA THR A 81 8.17 -4.26 11.09
C THR A 81 7.27 -3.13 10.62
N GLY A 82 7.53 -2.58 9.44
CA GLY A 82 6.74 -1.51 8.85
C GLY A 82 6.86 -1.49 7.33
N GLU A 83 6.19 -0.52 6.73
CA GLU A 83 6.23 -0.27 5.30
C GLU A 83 5.97 1.21 5.05
N VAL A 84 6.59 1.74 3.99
CA VAL A 84 6.34 3.07 3.46
C VAL A 84 5.68 2.94 2.09
N MET A 85 4.96 3.97 1.70
CA MET A 85 4.29 4.07 0.40
C MET A 85 4.60 5.43 -0.19
N ALA A 86 5.02 5.45 -1.46
CA ALA A 86 5.22 6.66 -2.23
C ALA A 86 4.42 6.61 -3.54
N ILE A 87 4.16 7.79 -4.10
CA ILE A 87 3.40 7.99 -5.32
C ILE A 87 4.17 8.96 -6.22
N ASP A 88 4.30 8.63 -7.50
CA ASP A 88 4.87 9.52 -8.52
C ASP A 88 4.36 9.18 -9.92
N ARG A 89 4.58 10.02 -10.93
CA ARG A 89 4.16 9.73 -12.32
C ARG A 89 5.14 8.82 -13.07
N SER A 90 6.30 8.56 -12.48
CA SER A 90 7.33 7.64 -12.99
C SER A 90 7.66 6.58 -11.96
N LEU A 91 8.19 5.43 -12.41
CA LEU A 91 8.63 4.37 -11.51
C LEU A 91 9.82 4.84 -10.67
N GLU A 92 10.77 5.53 -11.31
CA GLU A 92 12.00 6.05 -10.75
C GLU A 92 11.71 7.06 -9.64
N GLY A 93 10.81 8.02 -9.90
CA GLY A 93 10.40 9.02 -8.92
C GLY A 93 9.69 8.38 -7.72
N SER A 94 8.80 7.41 -7.96
CA SER A 94 8.05 6.74 -6.89
C SER A 94 8.98 5.91 -6.00
N LEU A 95 9.93 5.20 -6.61
CA LEU A 95 10.92 4.41 -5.90
C LEU A 95 11.88 5.28 -5.08
N LEU A 96 12.42 6.36 -5.66
CA LEU A 96 13.32 7.27 -4.96
C LEU A 96 12.63 7.90 -3.74
N LYS A 97 11.38 8.34 -3.90
CA LYS A 97 10.57 8.90 -2.80
C LYS A 97 10.32 7.85 -1.71
N ALA A 98 10.04 6.60 -2.08
CA ALA A 98 9.85 5.52 -1.11
C ALA A 98 11.12 5.32 -0.28
N ILE A 99 12.29 5.27 -0.90
CA ILE A 99 13.57 5.03 -0.22
C ILE A 99 13.92 6.16 0.72
N ARG A 100 13.80 7.41 0.28
CA ARG A 100 14.02 8.58 1.13
C ARG A 100 13.08 8.63 2.33
N SER A 101 11.86 8.12 2.17
CA SER A 101 10.85 8.09 3.24
C SER A 101 11.02 6.93 4.23
N LEU A 102 12.03 6.04 4.05
CA LEU A 102 12.24 4.90 4.95
C LEU A 102 12.78 5.28 6.34
N GLU A 103 13.17 6.55 6.54
CA GLU A 103 13.76 7.04 7.79
C GLU A 103 14.99 6.21 8.20
N ILE A 104 15.87 5.98 7.22
CA ILE A 104 17.15 5.26 7.37
C ILE A 104 18.37 6.11 7.05
N GLY A 105 18.18 7.42 6.85
CA GLY A 105 19.26 8.35 6.50
C GLY A 105 19.80 8.20 5.08
N LEU A 106 19.08 7.53 4.17
CA LEU A 106 19.43 7.45 2.76
C LEU A 106 18.57 8.42 1.96
N ASP A 107 19.20 9.21 1.08
CA ASP A 107 18.50 10.10 0.14
C ASP A 107 18.34 9.49 -1.26
N HIS A 108 19.16 8.50 -1.63
CA HIS A 108 19.19 7.91 -2.97
C HIS A 108 19.51 6.40 -2.95
N ILE A 109 19.31 5.76 -4.10
CA ILE A 109 19.73 4.37 -4.32
C ILE A 109 21.22 4.40 -4.62
N GLU A 110 22.03 3.87 -3.70
CA GLU A 110 23.42 3.57 -3.97
C GLU A 110 23.54 2.11 -4.39
N LEU A 111 24.01 1.86 -5.61
CA LEU A 111 24.49 0.54 -6.01
C LEU A 111 25.93 0.43 -5.48
N LYS A 112 26.16 -0.53 -4.58
CA LYS A 112 27.50 -0.96 -4.19
C LYS A 112 28.04 -1.98 -5.18
#